data_AF-A0A942BRG6-F1
#
_entry.id   AF-A0A942BRG6-F1
#
_cell.length_a   1.000
_cell.length_b   1.000
_cell.length_c   1.000
_cell.angle_alpha   90.00
_cell.angle_beta   90.00
_cell.angle_gamma   90.00
#
_symmetry.space_group_name_H-M   'P 1'
#
loop_
_entity.id
_entity.type
_entity.pdbx_description
1 polymer ?
#
loop_
_entity_poly.entity_id
_entity_poly.type
_entity_poly.pdbx_seq_one_letter_code
_entity_poly.pdbx_strand_id
1 'polypeptide(L)'
;MITHPVILLIAGVLALLALGFGLWSAARAATGVRVVGQHPGWQGLGIALVIAGLGLGLSGPRWGKPDVAQLTVQVVLDASKSMAVKDAEGRSRFDAAEAFLDHMWSSPTPGAAWGLDALTGDLVPLLPPGEDRTLLRETLLAVKPGDLGAPGSSFGRGLEQVCGEVDKGRPAVVLLLSDGEETWESDSDASRRALAALKKAKLPLYAVVFGGAAPQPVPGATGADGKEQTSAARPAFLKQLCEASGGKLLTTPEETRALMAGLMQGTVALPASRSPKPVHPESGAWLALLGFALWIVGAGKPMPAWRLALLLPFLFMASPVRAQPAAVKAWLAQRALDNNDLAKARRWAPTDDAPDHRLLAAAIALRSNQPADALQRLAPLTTQGVPRPLPAWRAPALLMAARAQKELGKMDDAKALLTRLLLESPGQMDASWDLQALTPDPTPPPPPDPKNPPPPPPMRPSMGAQKDELEGRQIRMPKSPQNPKGVKDI
;
A
#
# COMPACT_ATOMS: atom_id res chain seq x y z
N MET A 1 7.03 21.49 4.87
CA MET A 1 6.57 21.45 3.46
C MET A 1 5.07 21.73 3.46
N ILE A 2 4.56 22.50 2.51
CA ILE A 2 3.16 22.90 2.44
C ILE A 2 2.53 22.20 1.23
N THR A 3 1.39 21.55 1.42
CA THR A 3 0.69 20.80 0.36
C THR A 3 0.11 21.71 -0.71
N HIS A 4 -0.46 22.84 -0.31
CA HIS A 4 -1.11 23.78 -1.21
C HIS A 4 -0.58 25.21 -1.01
N PRO A 5 0.56 25.57 -1.62
CA PRO A 5 1.17 26.89 -1.43
C PRO A 5 0.30 28.03 -1.98
N VAL A 6 -0.52 27.76 -3.00
CA VAL A 6 -1.42 28.76 -3.60
C VAL A 6 -2.51 29.21 -2.62
N ILE A 7 -3.04 28.28 -1.81
CA ILE A 7 -4.06 28.58 -0.79
C ILE A 7 -3.48 29.51 0.27
N LEU A 8 -2.24 29.25 0.68
CA LEU A 8 -1.53 30.10 1.64
C LEU A 8 -1.32 31.53 1.10
N LEU A 9 -0.99 31.65 -0.19
CA LEU A 9 -0.76 32.95 -0.84
C LEU A 9 -2.05 33.78 -0.92
N ILE A 10 -3.16 33.15 -1.33
CA ILE A 10 -4.48 33.81 -1.38
C ILE A 10 -4.90 34.26 0.02
N ALA A 11 -4.78 33.38 1.02
CA ALA A 11 -5.11 33.72 2.40
C ALA A 11 -4.22 34.84 2.96
N GLY A 12 -2.93 34.85 2.60
CA GLY A 12 -2.00 35.93 2.97
C GLY A 12 -2.43 37.29 2.40
N VAL A 13 -2.83 37.34 1.12
CA VAL A 13 -3.33 38.57 0.49
C VAL A 13 -4.61 39.07 1.18
N LEU A 14 -5.57 38.17 1.44
CA LEU A 14 -6.81 38.50 2.12
C LEU A 14 -6.59 38.98 3.56
N ALA A 15 -5.64 38.38 4.28
CA ALA A 15 -5.27 38.79 5.63
C ALA A 15 -4.63 40.19 5.64
N LEU A 16 -3.76 40.50 4.67
CA LEU A 16 -3.17 41.84 4.52
C LEU A 16 -4.23 42.90 4.19
N LEU A 17 -5.20 42.57 3.33
CA LEU A 17 -6.33 43.46 3.04
C LEU A 17 -7.17 43.73 4.29
N ALA A 18 -7.53 42.69 5.04
CA ALA A 18 -8.31 42.83 6.28
C ALA A 18 -7.58 43.69 7.33
N LEU A 19 -6.26 43.50 7.47
CA LEU A 19 -5.42 44.29 8.36
C LEU A 19 -5.31 45.74 7.88
N GLY A 20 -5.17 45.96 6.58
CA GLY A 20 -5.17 47.29 5.95
C GLY A 20 -6.47 48.05 6.17
N PHE A 21 -7.63 47.39 5.99
CA PHE A 21 -8.95 47.98 6.30
C PHE A 21 -9.12 48.30 7.80
N GLY A 22 -8.61 47.44 8.68
CA GLY A 22 -8.60 47.68 10.13
C GLY A 22 -7.76 48.88 10.55
N LEU A 23 -6.55 49.00 10.00
CA LEU A 23 -5.67 50.15 10.25
C LEU A 23 -6.23 51.44 9.67
N TRP A 24 -6.79 51.38 8.46
CA TRP A 24 -7.41 52.54 7.80
C TRP A 24 -8.64 53.04 8.56
N SER A 25 -9.50 52.13 9.04
CA SER A 25 -10.65 52.49 9.86
C SER A 25 -10.24 53.02 11.24
N ALA A 26 -9.17 52.49 11.84
CA ALA A 26 -8.58 53.03 13.07
C ALA A 26 -8.01 54.44 12.88
N ALA A 27 -7.36 54.71 11.75
CA ALA A 27 -6.84 56.04 11.40
C ALA A 27 -7.98 57.05 11.17
N ARG A 28 -9.06 56.64 10.48
CA ARG A 28 -10.25 57.50 10.27
C ARG A 28 -11.07 57.75 11.55
N ALA A 29 -11.06 56.83 12.50
CA ALA A 29 -11.69 57.01 13.81
C ALA A 29 -11.01 58.08 14.69
N ALA A 30 -9.83 58.57 14.30
CA ALA A 30 -9.20 59.74 14.92
C ALA A 30 -9.79 61.07 14.41
N THR A 31 -10.52 61.06 13.28
CA THR A 31 -11.04 62.25 12.59
C THR A 31 -12.58 62.37 12.60
N GLY A 32 -13.31 61.44 13.22
CA GLY A 32 -14.79 61.43 13.23
C GLY A 32 -15.41 60.68 14.41
N VAL A 33 -16.75 60.68 14.49
CA VAL A 33 -17.59 60.14 15.59
C VAL A 33 -17.14 58.73 15.99
N ARG A 34 -16.52 58.61 17.18
CA ARG A 34 -16.16 57.31 17.76
C ARG A 34 -17.42 56.63 18.30
N VAL A 35 -17.75 55.48 17.73
CA VAL A 35 -18.68 54.54 18.39
C VAL A 35 -18.02 54.05 19.68
N VAL A 36 -18.58 54.44 20.82
CA VAL A 36 -18.00 54.17 22.14
C VAL A 36 -17.81 52.65 22.35
N GLY A 37 -16.56 52.24 22.52
CA GLY A 37 -16.16 50.88 22.88
C GLY A 37 -15.71 49.97 21.74
N GLN A 38 -15.72 50.41 20.48
CA GLN A 38 -15.14 49.64 19.37
C GLN A 38 -13.66 49.96 19.16
N HIS A 39 -12.84 48.91 18.95
CA HIS A 39 -11.42 49.03 18.62
C HIS A 39 -11.16 48.45 17.21
N PRO A 40 -11.39 49.23 16.14
CA PRO A 40 -11.33 48.75 14.75
C PRO A 40 -9.99 48.14 14.34
N GLY A 41 -8.87 48.62 14.90
CA GLY A 41 -7.54 48.02 14.68
C GLY A 41 -7.43 46.59 15.20
N TRP A 42 -7.98 46.31 16.39
CA TRP A 42 -8.01 44.97 16.98
C TRP A 42 -8.97 44.04 16.24
N GLN A 43 -10.07 44.57 15.73
CA GLN A 43 -11.01 43.82 14.89
C GLN A 43 -10.39 43.43 13.54
N GLY A 44 -9.69 44.35 12.87
CA GLY A 44 -8.99 44.05 11.62
C GLY A 44 -7.85 43.05 11.81
N LEU A 45 -7.08 43.19 12.90
CA LEU A 45 -6.05 42.22 13.27
C LEU A 45 -6.65 40.84 13.57
N GLY A 46 -7.78 40.79 14.28
CA GLY A 46 -8.49 39.55 14.57
C GLY A 46 -8.98 38.83 13.32
N ILE A 47 -9.62 39.55 12.38
CA ILE A 47 -10.05 38.98 11.09
C ILE A 47 -8.85 38.52 10.26
N ALA A 48 -7.76 39.29 10.23
CA ALA A 48 -6.55 38.91 9.51
C ALA A 48 -5.95 37.60 10.06
N LEU A 49 -5.92 37.43 11.38
CA LEU A 49 -5.49 36.19 12.04
C LEU A 49 -6.45 35.03 11.77
N VAL A 50 -7.77 35.24 11.72
CA VAL A 50 -8.74 34.21 11.34
C VAL A 50 -8.48 33.72 9.91
N ILE A 51 -8.33 34.64 8.96
CA ILE A 51 -8.07 34.31 7.55
C ILE A 51 -6.72 33.62 7.39
N ALA A 52 -5.68 34.11 8.07
CA ALA A 52 -4.36 33.49 8.06
C ALA A 52 -4.37 32.08 8.67
N GLY A 53 -5.12 31.88 9.75
CA GLY A 53 -5.25 30.59 10.42
C GLY A 53 -6.02 29.56 9.58
N LEU A 54 -7.13 29.98 8.96
CA LEU A 54 -7.86 29.15 8.01
C LEU A 54 -7.01 28.79 6.78
N GLY A 55 -6.28 29.78 6.23
CA GLY A 55 -5.34 29.58 5.14
C GLY A 55 -4.23 28.60 5.50
N LEU A 56 -3.65 28.75 6.70
CA LEU A 56 -2.63 27.83 7.21
C LEU A 56 -3.21 26.42 7.39
N GLY A 57 -4.37 26.28 8.01
CA GLY A 57 -5.02 24.97 8.22
C GLY A 57 -5.33 24.26 6.90
N LEU A 58 -5.91 24.97 5.93
CA LEU A 58 -6.23 24.44 4.60
C LEU A 58 -4.99 24.18 3.73
N SER A 59 -3.89 24.91 3.95
CA SER A 59 -2.64 24.68 3.24
C SER A 59 -1.96 23.36 3.62
N GLY A 60 -2.34 22.80 4.78
CA GLY A 60 -1.82 21.54 5.31
C GLY A 60 -0.33 21.60 5.60
N PRO A 61 0.12 22.34 6.64
CA PRO A 61 1.53 22.38 7.01
C PRO A 61 1.98 20.97 7.42
N ARG A 62 3.11 20.53 6.85
CA ARG A 62 3.70 19.21 7.12
C ARG A 62 5.07 19.38 7.74
N TRP A 63 5.20 18.94 8.99
CA TRP A 63 6.43 18.91 9.79
C TRP A 63 6.37 17.73 10.77
N GLY A 64 7.45 17.48 11.52
CA GLY A 64 7.53 16.32 12.42
C GLY A 64 8.14 15.07 11.78
N LYS A 65 8.26 14.00 12.59
CA LYS A 65 8.70 12.69 12.13
C LYS A 65 7.61 12.09 11.22
N PRO A 66 7.97 11.42 10.11
CA PRO A 66 6.98 10.71 9.31
C PRO A 66 6.18 9.79 10.23
N ASP A 67 4.85 9.87 10.14
CA ASP A 67 3.98 8.92 10.82
C ASP A 67 4.38 7.52 10.35
N VAL A 68 4.34 6.52 11.24
CA VAL A 68 4.97 5.19 11.05
C VAL A 68 4.39 4.55 9.78
N ALA A 69 5.02 4.85 8.66
CA ALA A 69 4.55 4.47 7.35
C ALA A 69 5.16 3.11 7.11
N GLN A 70 4.30 2.12 6.86
CA GLN A 70 4.73 0.80 6.41
C GLN A 70 5.71 1.00 5.25
N LEU A 71 6.99 0.76 5.49
CA LEU A 71 8.01 0.86 4.45
C LEU A 71 7.76 -0.29 3.49
N THR A 72 7.54 0.02 2.21
CA THR A 72 7.47 -1.01 1.19
C THR A 72 8.88 -1.30 0.67
N VAL A 73 9.35 -2.52 0.89
CA VAL A 73 10.63 -3.01 0.33
C VAL A 73 10.28 -3.92 -0.84
N GLN A 74 10.50 -3.42 -2.06
CA GLN A 74 10.34 -4.24 -3.27
C GLN A 74 11.65 -4.99 -3.52
N VAL A 75 11.64 -6.29 -3.30
CA VAL A 75 12.79 -7.16 -3.56
C VAL A 75 12.76 -7.59 -5.02
N VAL A 76 13.82 -7.28 -5.74
CA VAL A 76 14.01 -7.67 -7.14
C VAL A 76 15.15 -8.68 -7.18
N LEU A 77 14.84 -9.94 -7.42
CA LEU A 77 15.79 -11.04 -7.44
C LEU A 77 16.13 -11.40 -8.87
N ASP A 78 17.41 -11.33 -9.24
CA ASP A 78 17.88 -11.85 -10.53
C ASP A 78 17.68 -13.37 -10.59
N ALA A 79 16.90 -13.80 -11.57
CA ALA A 79 16.58 -15.20 -11.83
C ALA A 79 17.12 -15.64 -13.21
N SER A 80 18.10 -14.95 -13.76
CA SER A 80 18.77 -15.35 -14.99
C SER A 80 19.66 -16.59 -14.80
N LYS A 81 20.10 -17.21 -15.90
CA LYS A 81 20.94 -18.42 -15.85
C LYS A 81 22.31 -18.17 -15.22
N SER A 82 22.85 -16.94 -15.28
CA SER A 82 24.13 -16.63 -14.63
C SER A 82 24.07 -16.74 -13.11
N MET A 83 22.88 -16.63 -12.52
CA MET A 83 22.67 -16.86 -11.09
C MET A 83 22.77 -18.35 -10.69
N ALA A 84 22.71 -19.29 -11.63
CA ALA A 84 22.96 -20.71 -11.38
C ALA A 84 24.45 -21.07 -11.26
N VAL A 85 25.35 -20.13 -11.55
CA VAL A 85 26.81 -20.33 -11.46
C VAL A 85 27.20 -20.62 -10.02
N LYS A 86 28.07 -21.62 -9.84
CA LYS A 86 28.68 -21.96 -8.55
C LYS A 86 30.04 -21.27 -8.44
N ASP A 87 30.15 -20.33 -7.51
CA ASP A 87 31.42 -19.66 -7.23
C ASP A 87 32.29 -20.48 -6.24
N ALA A 88 33.41 -19.92 -5.79
CA ALA A 88 34.46 -20.63 -5.04
C ALA A 88 34.01 -21.35 -3.75
N GLU A 89 32.84 -21.00 -3.19
CA GLU A 89 32.25 -21.64 -2.00
C GLU A 89 31.37 -22.86 -2.35
N GLY A 90 31.26 -23.24 -3.63
CA GLY A 90 30.50 -24.41 -4.09
C GLY A 90 28.98 -24.26 -4.09
N ARG A 91 28.47 -23.14 -3.55
CA ARG A 91 27.07 -22.72 -3.57
C ARG A 91 26.78 -21.89 -4.83
N SER A 92 25.56 -22.00 -5.39
CA SER A 92 25.18 -21.13 -6.52
C SER A 92 24.93 -19.69 -6.05
N ARG A 93 25.09 -18.71 -6.95
CA ARG A 93 24.78 -17.30 -6.65
C ARG A 93 23.32 -17.13 -6.21
N PHE A 94 22.41 -17.88 -6.81
CA PHE A 94 21.00 -17.89 -6.45
C PHE A 94 20.77 -18.44 -5.04
N ASP A 95 21.35 -19.59 -4.68
CA ASP A 95 21.24 -20.15 -3.33
C ASP A 95 21.82 -19.19 -2.27
N ALA A 96 22.87 -18.42 -2.63
CA ALA A 96 23.43 -17.40 -1.76
C ALA A 96 22.48 -16.21 -1.57
N ALA A 97 21.78 -15.79 -2.64
CA ALA A 97 20.74 -14.78 -2.58
C ALA A 97 19.52 -15.24 -1.77
N GLU A 98 19.11 -16.51 -1.91
CA GLU A 98 18.04 -17.09 -1.09
C GLU A 98 18.40 -17.08 0.39
N ALA A 99 19.60 -17.56 0.74
CA ALA A 99 20.08 -17.56 2.12
C ALA A 99 20.16 -16.14 2.70
N PHE A 100 20.52 -15.15 1.88
CA PHE A 100 20.52 -13.74 2.26
C PHE A 100 19.11 -13.24 2.59
N LEU A 101 18.13 -13.52 1.74
CA LEU A 101 16.73 -13.12 1.94
C LEU A 101 16.10 -13.85 3.13
N ASP A 102 16.38 -15.14 3.29
CA ASP A 102 15.88 -15.90 4.44
C ASP A 102 16.42 -15.36 5.77
N HIS A 103 17.72 -15.00 5.80
CA HIS A 103 18.31 -14.34 6.95
C HIS A 103 17.63 -12.99 7.24
N MET A 104 17.36 -12.18 6.21
CA MET A 104 16.65 -10.91 6.35
C MET A 104 15.23 -11.09 6.91
N TRP A 105 14.48 -12.08 6.43
CA TRP A 105 13.10 -12.31 6.84
C TRP A 105 12.94 -13.06 8.17
N SER A 106 14.00 -13.70 8.68
CA SER A 106 13.99 -14.45 9.94
C SER A 106 13.70 -13.60 11.19
N SER A 107 14.05 -12.32 11.18
CA SER A 107 13.96 -11.45 12.36
C SER A 107 12.74 -10.53 12.30
N PRO A 108 11.84 -10.50 13.30
CA PRO A 108 10.65 -9.65 13.28
C PRO A 108 11.03 -8.18 13.06
N THR A 109 10.49 -7.56 12.02
CA THR A 109 10.66 -6.13 11.72
C THR A 109 9.25 -5.57 11.52
N PRO A 110 8.60 -5.10 12.59
CA PRO A 110 7.23 -4.59 12.53
C PRO A 110 7.13 -3.39 11.58
N GLY A 111 6.13 -3.38 10.70
CA GLY A 111 5.85 -2.24 9.82
C GLY A 111 6.65 -2.19 8.51
N ALA A 112 7.11 -3.32 7.98
CA ALA A 112 7.61 -3.42 6.60
C ALA A 112 6.72 -4.36 5.77
N ALA A 113 6.27 -3.86 4.63
CA ALA A 113 5.64 -4.66 3.60
C ALA A 113 6.70 -5.06 2.57
N TRP A 114 6.82 -6.34 2.30
CA TRP A 114 7.83 -6.90 1.40
C TRP A 114 7.14 -7.42 0.14
N GLY A 115 7.60 -6.94 -1.01
CA GLY A 115 7.25 -7.49 -2.32
C GLY A 115 8.41 -8.30 -2.88
N LEU A 116 8.12 -9.23 -3.78
CA LEU A 116 9.14 -10.07 -4.43
C LEU A 116 8.84 -10.14 -5.93
N ASP A 117 9.82 -9.77 -6.75
CA ASP A 117 9.80 -9.90 -8.20
C ASP A 117 11.05 -10.64 -8.67
N ALA A 118 10.92 -11.41 -9.74
CA ALA A 118 12.05 -12.00 -10.44
C ALA A 118 12.46 -11.12 -11.63
N LEU A 119 13.75 -10.82 -11.73
CA LEU A 119 14.35 -10.09 -12.84
C LEU A 119 15.01 -11.07 -13.80
N THR A 120 14.60 -11.00 -15.06
CA THR A 120 15.23 -11.71 -16.18
C THR A 120 15.35 -10.74 -17.35
N GLY A 121 15.04 -11.13 -18.58
CA GLY A 121 14.92 -10.19 -19.69
C GLY A 121 13.78 -9.17 -19.51
N ASP A 122 12.77 -9.52 -18.72
CA ASP A 122 11.72 -8.63 -18.23
C ASP A 122 11.48 -8.90 -16.72
N LEU A 123 10.73 -8.01 -16.07
CA LEU A 123 10.28 -8.22 -14.69
C LEU A 123 9.09 -9.19 -14.63
N VAL A 124 9.17 -10.18 -13.75
CA VAL A 124 8.09 -11.11 -13.45
C VAL A 124 7.65 -10.86 -12.00
N PRO A 125 6.48 -10.24 -11.75
CA PRO A 125 6.00 -10.02 -10.40
C PRO A 125 5.58 -11.36 -9.78
N LEU A 126 6.18 -11.72 -8.64
CA LEU A 126 5.90 -12.99 -7.95
C LEU A 126 4.93 -12.80 -6.80
N LEU A 127 5.20 -11.80 -5.94
CA LEU A 127 4.37 -11.50 -4.79
C LEU A 127 4.21 -10.00 -4.59
N PRO A 128 2.97 -9.49 -4.53
CA PRO A 128 2.73 -8.09 -4.20
C PRO A 128 3.17 -7.77 -2.77
N PRO A 129 3.49 -6.50 -2.46
CA PRO A 129 3.93 -6.09 -1.13
C PRO A 129 2.96 -6.49 -0.01
N GLY A 130 3.44 -7.32 0.92
CA GLY A 130 2.66 -7.82 2.06
C GLY A 130 3.51 -8.03 3.32
N GLU A 131 2.86 -8.35 4.44
CA GLU A 131 3.54 -8.63 5.71
C GLU A 131 3.78 -10.14 5.94
N ASP A 132 3.20 -11.01 5.10
CA ASP A 132 3.32 -12.46 5.21
C ASP A 132 4.67 -12.96 4.70
N ARG A 133 5.56 -13.28 5.64
CA ARG A 133 6.91 -13.78 5.36
C ARG A 133 6.95 -15.26 5.04
N THR A 134 5.94 -16.02 5.47
CA THR A 134 5.85 -17.44 5.15
C THR A 134 5.58 -17.58 3.66
N LEU A 135 4.62 -16.82 3.14
CA LEU A 135 4.32 -16.79 1.72
C LEU A 135 5.49 -16.32 0.86
N LEU A 136 6.25 -15.30 1.32
CA LEU A 136 7.47 -14.85 0.63
C LEU A 136 8.52 -15.96 0.53
N ARG A 137 8.76 -16.69 1.61
CA ARG A 137 9.71 -17.80 1.66
C ARG A 137 9.28 -18.96 0.79
N GLU A 138 8.01 -19.35 0.84
CA GLU A 138 7.45 -20.40 0.00
C GLU A 138 7.53 -20.04 -1.49
N THR A 139 7.23 -18.77 -1.82
CA THR A 139 7.35 -18.27 -3.19
C THR A 139 8.80 -18.28 -3.66
N LEU A 140 9.74 -17.83 -2.83
CA LEU A 140 11.17 -17.84 -3.14
C LEU A 140 11.68 -19.26 -3.44
N LEU A 141 11.33 -20.25 -2.60
CA LEU A 141 11.71 -21.65 -2.79
C LEU A 141 11.15 -22.29 -4.08
N ALA A 142 10.09 -21.72 -4.65
CA ALA A 142 9.50 -22.19 -5.90
C ALA A 142 10.22 -21.64 -7.15
N VAL A 143 11.02 -20.58 -7.01
CA VAL A 143 11.73 -19.94 -8.11
C VAL A 143 12.99 -20.71 -8.45
N LYS A 144 13.22 -20.95 -9.74
CA LYS A 144 14.45 -21.54 -10.24
C LYS A 144 15.10 -20.63 -11.28
N PRO A 145 16.43 -20.43 -11.22
CA PRO A 145 17.15 -19.64 -12.21
C PRO A 145 16.95 -20.17 -13.64
N GLY A 146 16.55 -19.29 -14.56
CA GLY A 146 16.38 -19.60 -15.98
C GLY A 146 15.06 -20.25 -16.37
N ASP A 147 14.18 -20.58 -15.43
CA ASP A 147 12.86 -21.18 -15.70
C ASP A 147 11.77 -20.11 -15.94
N LEU A 148 12.02 -18.86 -15.53
CA LEU A 148 11.07 -17.75 -15.59
C LEU A 148 11.44 -16.73 -16.67
N GLY A 149 10.42 -16.12 -17.27
CA GLY A 149 10.58 -14.94 -18.12
C GLY A 149 11.37 -15.16 -19.41
N ALA A 150 11.79 -14.05 -20.02
CA ALA A 150 12.67 -14.06 -21.18
C ALA A 150 14.13 -14.28 -20.73
N PRO A 151 14.95 -15.03 -21.49
CA PRO A 151 16.32 -15.30 -21.10
C PRO A 151 17.17 -14.01 -21.02
N GLY A 152 18.18 -14.04 -20.14
CA GLY A 152 19.05 -12.90 -19.85
C GLY A 152 18.58 -12.08 -18.66
N SER A 153 19.24 -10.94 -18.45
CA SER A 153 18.95 -9.92 -17.44
C SER A 153 18.86 -8.54 -18.13
N SER A 154 17.78 -7.79 -17.88
CA SER A 154 17.57 -6.41 -18.34
C SER A 154 17.22 -5.48 -17.18
N PHE A 155 18.19 -4.73 -16.68
CA PHE A 155 17.98 -3.74 -15.62
C PHE A 155 17.20 -2.53 -16.13
N GLY A 156 17.46 -2.11 -17.38
CA GLY A 156 16.82 -0.95 -17.99
C GLY A 156 15.30 -1.11 -18.06
N ARG A 157 14.82 -2.28 -18.49
CA ARG A 157 13.38 -2.60 -18.59
C ARG A 157 12.80 -3.01 -17.25
N GLY A 158 13.45 -3.92 -16.54
CA GLY A 158 12.93 -4.47 -15.30
C GLY A 158 12.75 -3.40 -14.21
N LEU A 159 13.73 -2.52 -14.01
CA LEU A 159 13.61 -1.44 -13.03
C LEU A 159 12.57 -0.39 -13.43
N GLU A 160 12.34 -0.17 -14.73
CA GLU A 160 11.25 0.68 -15.20
C GLU A 160 9.88 0.09 -14.84
N GLN A 161 9.71 -1.23 -14.99
CA GLN A 161 8.48 -1.95 -14.61
C GLN A 161 8.25 -1.89 -13.10
N VAL A 162 9.28 -2.16 -12.29
CA VAL A 162 9.22 -2.04 -10.81
C VAL A 162 8.75 -0.64 -10.40
N CYS A 163 9.31 0.41 -11.02
CA CYS A 163 8.92 1.78 -10.74
C CYS A 163 7.45 2.08 -11.07
N GLY A 164 6.86 1.33 -12.01
CA GLY A 164 5.44 1.42 -12.40
C GLY A 164 4.50 0.73 -11.41
N GLU A 165 4.92 -0.39 -10.83
CA GLU A 165 4.10 -1.23 -9.93
C GLU A 165 4.07 -0.70 -8.49
N VAL A 166 5.17 -0.12 -8.01
CA VAL A 166 5.29 0.32 -6.61
C VAL A 166 4.38 1.53 -6.32
N ASP A 167 3.52 1.39 -5.30
CA ASP A 167 2.57 2.43 -4.87
C ASP A 167 3.27 3.77 -4.59
N LYS A 168 2.82 4.82 -5.30
CA LYS A 168 3.33 6.19 -5.20
C LYS A 168 2.94 6.88 -3.89
N GLY A 169 1.91 6.39 -3.20
CA GLY A 169 1.40 6.95 -1.95
C GLY A 169 2.17 6.51 -0.70
N ARG A 170 3.01 5.48 -0.80
CA ARG A 170 3.76 4.90 0.32
C ARG A 170 5.27 5.11 0.16
N PRO A 171 6.02 5.25 1.27
CA PRO A 171 7.48 5.21 1.20
C PRO A 171 7.92 3.82 0.77
N ALA A 172 8.74 3.77 -0.27
CA ALA A 172 9.22 2.52 -0.81
C ALA A 172 10.68 2.58 -1.23
N VAL A 173 11.35 1.43 -1.20
CA VAL A 173 12.74 1.23 -1.63
C VAL A 173 12.82 -0.03 -2.50
N VAL A 174 13.78 -0.05 -3.42
CA VAL A 174 14.07 -1.24 -4.24
C VAL A 174 15.32 -1.90 -3.69
N LEU A 175 15.25 -3.21 -3.41
CA LEU A 175 16.37 -4.05 -3.03
C LEU A 175 16.65 -5.04 -4.16
N LEU A 176 17.72 -4.83 -4.91
CA LEU A 176 18.14 -5.67 -6.03
C LEU A 176 19.19 -6.70 -5.58
N LEU A 177 18.98 -7.97 -5.90
CA LEU A 177 19.93 -9.05 -5.69
C LEU A 177 20.33 -9.59 -7.06
N SER A 178 21.56 -9.33 -7.51
CA SER A 178 22.00 -9.68 -8.86
C SER A 178 23.53 -9.81 -8.93
N ASP A 179 24.04 -10.50 -9.94
CA ASP A 179 25.47 -10.48 -10.29
C ASP A 179 25.87 -9.24 -11.10
N GLY A 180 24.88 -8.46 -11.59
CA GLY A 180 25.09 -7.19 -12.28
C GLY A 180 25.38 -7.33 -13.78
N GLU A 181 25.18 -8.50 -14.38
CA GLU A 181 25.34 -8.68 -15.82
C GLU A 181 24.11 -8.18 -16.59
N GLU A 182 24.31 -7.22 -17.49
CA GLU A 182 23.29 -6.77 -18.45
C GLU A 182 23.51 -7.48 -19.79
N THR A 183 22.44 -8.00 -20.38
CA THR A 183 22.53 -8.85 -21.59
C THR A 183 21.72 -8.34 -22.77
N TRP A 184 20.76 -7.43 -22.53
CA TRP A 184 19.81 -6.99 -23.55
C TRP A 184 20.23 -5.71 -24.25
N GLU A 185 20.91 -4.81 -23.54
CA GLU A 185 21.36 -3.53 -24.07
C GLU A 185 22.75 -3.17 -23.55
N SER A 186 23.33 -2.06 -24.02
CA SER A 186 24.62 -1.62 -23.48
C SER A 186 24.46 -1.17 -22.02
N ASP A 187 25.46 -1.43 -21.17
CA ASP A 187 25.48 -1.00 -19.77
C ASP A 187 25.10 0.50 -19.61
N SER A 188 25.54 1.32 -20.57
CA SER A 188 25.27 2.77 -20.57
C SER A 188 23.81 3.12 -20.87
N ASP A 189 23.15 2.36 -21.75
CA ASP A 189 21.75 2.55 -22.12
C ASP A 189 20.83 2.02 -21.02
N ALA A 190 21.13 0.82 -20.50
CA ALA A 190 20.42 0.21 -19.36
C ALA A 190 20.45 1.14 -18.15
N SER A 191 21.64 1.64 -17.79
CA SER A 191 21.81 2.57 -16.67
C SER A 191 21.00 3.84 -16.88
N ARG A 192 21.05 4.44 -18.08
CA ARG A 192 20.33 5.67 -18.37
C ARG A 192 18.82 5.48 -18.23
N ARG A 193 18.28 4.37 -18.76
CA ARG A 193 16.86 4.03 -18.70
C ARG A 193 16.40 3.76 -17.27
N ALA A 194 17.12 2.90 -16.55
CA ALA A 194 16.83 2.58 -15.15
C ALA A 194 16.88 3.83 -14.26
N LEU A 195 17.91 4.67 -14.40
CA LEU A 195 18.05 5.90 -13.61
C LEU A 195 16.96 6.92 -13.91
N ALA A 196 16.54 7.06 -15.17
CA ALA A 196 15.44 7.94 -15.54
C ALA A 196 14.15 7.51 -14.84
N ALA A 197 13.85 6.20 -14.82
CA ALA A 197 12.68 5.65 -14.14
C ALA A 197 12.77 5.82 -12.62
N LEU A 198 13.89 5.44 -12.00
CA LEU A 198 14.10 5.54 -10.54
C LEU A 198 14.02 6.98 -10.04
N LYS A 199 14.63 7.94 -10.76
CA LYS A 199 14.57 9.37 -10.41
C LYS A 199 13.16 9.93 -10.55
N LYS A 200 12.45 9.58 -11.63
CA LYS A 200 11.04 9.97 -11.84
C LYS A 200 10.14 9.41 -10.75
N ALA A 201 10.38 8.16 -10.36
CA ALA A 201 9.63 7.47 -9.32
C ALA A 201 10.06 7.89 -7.90
N LYS A 202 11.21 8.57 -7.73
CA LYS A 202 11.80 8.87 -6.41
C LYS A 202 11.97 7.60 -5.56
N LEU A 203 12.51 6.55 -6.19
CA LEU A 203 12.81 5.28 -5.54
C LEU A 203 14.32 5.11 -5.42
N PRO A 204 14.88 4.97 -4.21
CA PRO A 204 16.28 4.64 -4.07
C PRO A 204 16.51 3.15 -4.32
N LEU A 205 17.60 2.84 -5.02
CA LEU A 205 18.01 1.47 -5.33
C LEU A 205 19.15 1.05 -4.41
N TYR A 206 18.91 0.00 -3.62
CA TYR A 206 19.94 -0.72 -2.89
C TYR A 206 20.22 -2.03 -3.63
N ALA A 207 21.48 -2.41 -3.77
CA ALA A 207 21.84 -3.64 -4.45
C ALA A 207 22.81 -4.49 -3.62
N VAL A 208 22.67 -5.81 -3.72
CA VAL A 208 23.58 -6.82 -3.18
C VAL A 208 24.13 -7.61 -4.36
N VAL A 209 25.46 -7.68 -4.45
CA VAL A 209 26.14 -8.35 -5.57
C VAL A 209 26.49 -9.77 -5.19
N PHE A 210 26.16 -10.72 -6.06
CA PHE A 210 26.55 -12.11 -5.89
C PHE A 210 27.56 -12.52 -6.96
N GLY A 211 28.59 -13.24 -6.54
CA GLY A 211 29.60 -13.84 -7.39
C GLY A 211 30.92 -13.10 -7.48
N GLY A 212 31.91 -13.79 -8.06
CA GLY A 212 33.27 -13.29 -8.22
C GLY A 212 33.47 -12.51 -9.52
N ALA A 213 34.50 -11.66 -9.55
CA ALA A 213 34.94 -10.97 -10.77
C ALA A 213 35.59 -11.91 -11.81
N ALA A 214 35.95 -13.13 -11.39
CA ALA A 214 36.49 -14.15 -12.30
C ALA A 214 35.35 -14.81 -13.09
N PRO A 215 35.46 -14.94 -14.42
CA PRO A 215 34.46 -15.60 -15.24
C PRO A 215 34.37 -17.08 -14.90
N GLN A 216 33.17 -17.55 -14.60
CA GLN A 216 32.85 -18.94 -14.29
C GLN A 216 31.84 -19.49 -15.31
N PRO A 217 31.90 -20.78 -15.67
CA PRO A 217 30.99 -21.37 -16.66
C PRO A 217 29.55 -21.43 -16.13
N VAL A 218 28.61 -21.07 -16.97
CA VAL A 218 27.17 -21.11 -16.69
C VAL A 218 26.64 -22.51 -17.00
N PRO A 219 26.08 -23.24 -16.00
CA PRO A 219 25.60 -24.61 -16.21
C PRO A 219 24.53 -24.69 -17.31
N GLY A 220 24.74 -25.57 -18.30
CA GLY A 220 23.76 -25.82 -19.36
C GLY A 220 23.53 -24.66 -20.34
N ALA A 221 24.40 -23.64 -20.34
CA ALA A 221 24.39 -22.57 -21.32
C ALA A 221 25.60 -22.68 -22.25
N THR A 222 25.34 -23.03 -23.50
CA THR A 222 26.34 -23.06 -24.57
C THR A 222 26.17 -21.81 -25.43
N GLY A 223 27.26 -21.07 -25.63
CA GLY A 223 27.29 -19.93 -26.54
C GLY A 223 27.08 -20.36 -27.99
N ALA A 224 26.79 -19.39 -28.86
CA ALA A 224 26.59 -19.62 -30.30
C ALA A 224 27.80 -20.31 -30.97
N ASP A 225 28.99 -20.15 -30.39
CA ASP A 225 30.24 -20.73 -30.87
C ASP A 225 30.50 -22.18 -30.36
N GLY A 226 29.53 -22.79 -29.67
CA GLY A 226 29.66 -24.13 -29.07
C GLY A 226 30.54 -24.18 -27.80
N LYS A 227 31.07 -23.04 -27.36
CA LYS A 227 31.82 -22.90 -26.09
C LYS A 227 30.88 -22.65 -24.93
N GLU A 228 31.27 -23.10 -23.73
CA GLU A 228 30.54 -22.81 -22.50
C GLU A 228 30.46 -21.29 -22.29
N GLN A 229 29.24 -20.78 -22.07
CA GLN A 229 29.04 -19.38 -21.74
C GLN A 229 29.59 -19.13 -20.34
N THR A 230 30.40 -18.09 -20.17
CA THR A 230 30.94 -17.70 -18.87
C THR A 230 30.25 -16.44 -18.35
N SER A 231 30.14 -16.32 -17.03
CA SER A 231 29.57 -15.16 -16.35
C SER A 231 30.49 -14.67 -15.22
N ALA A 232 30.63 -13.35 -15.10
CA ALA A 232 31.42 -12.68 -14.07
C ALA A 232 30.61 -11.55 -13.41
N ALA A 233 30.67 -11.45 -12.09
CA ALA A 233 29.97 -10.41 -11.37
C ALA A 233 30.53 -9.01 -11.67
N ARG A 234 29.65 -8.03 -11.83
CA ARG A 234 29.97 -6.62 -12.15
C ARG A 234 29.58 -5.67 -11.01
N PRO A 235 30.30 -5.68 -9.87
CA PRO A 235 29.96 -4.84 -8.73
C PRO A 235 30.13 -3.34 -9.00
N ALA A 236 31.06 -2.95 -9.88
CA ALA A 236 31.29 -1.55 -10.23
C ALA A 236 30.08 -0.92 -10.94
N PHE A 237 29.44 -1.68 -11.84
CA PHE A 237 28.24 -1.27 -12.55
C PHE A 237 27.07 -1.02 -11.60
N LEU A 238 26.77 -2.00 -10.73
CA LEU A 238 25.69 -1.89 -9.75
C LEU A 238 25.95 -0.78 -8.73
N LYS A 239 27.20 -0.59 -8.30
CA LYS A 239 27.59 0.52 -7.42
C LYS A 239 27.25 1.88 -8.04
N GLN A 240 27.63 2.09 -9.30
CA GLN A 240 27.35 3.33 -10.01
C GLN A 240 25.84 3.58 -10.15
N LEU A 241 25.06 2.53 -10.42
CA LEU A 241 23.61 2.60 -10.52
C LEU A 241 22.95 2.97 -9.19
N CYS A 242 23.36 2.34 -8.09
CA CYS A 242 22.89 2.63 -6.75
C CYS A 242 23.18 4.07 -6.34
N GLU A 243 24.43 4.52 -6.45
CA GLU A 243 24.85 5.87 -6.05
C GLU A 243 24.10 6.94 -6.85
N ALA A 244 23.91 6.74 -8.16
CA ALA A 244 23.19 7.68 -9.02
C ALA A 244 21.67 7.75 -8.73
N SER A 245 21.09 6.72 -8.11
CA SER A 245 19.69 6.70 -7.64
C SER A 245 19.52 7.29 -6.23
N GLY A 246 20.62 7.50 -5.50
CA GLY A 246 20.62 7.91 -4.09
C GLY A 246 20.58 6.75 -3.09
N GLY A 247 20.75 5.50 -3.54
CA GLY A 247 20.93 4.33 -2.68
C GLY A 247 22.40 3.96 -2.51
N LYS A 248 22.67 2.71 -2.11
CA LYS A 248 24.02 2.21 -1.82
C LYS A 248 24.16 0.74 -2.18
N LEU A 249 25.36 0.33 -2.59
CA LEU A 249 25.73 -1.07 -2.65
C LEU A 249 25.89 -1.63 -1.22
N LEU A 250 25.24 -2.75 -0.95
CA LEU A 250 25.24 -3.42 0.35
C LEU A 250 26.03 -4.71 0.24
N THR A 251 26.90 -4.96 1.23
CA THR A 251 27.81 -6.11 1.21
C THR A 251 27.43 -7.21 2.18
N THR A 252 26.81 -6.86 3.31
CA THR A 252 26.44 -7.83 4.34
C THR A 252 24.93 -7.81 4.63
N PRO A 253 24.35 -8.96 5.02
CA PRO A 253 22.97 -9.03 5.47
C PRO A 253 22.72 -8.13 6.69
N GLU A 254 23.68 -8.03 7.60
CA GLU A 254 23.58 -7.21 8.80
C GLU A 254 23.51 -5.71 8.49
N GLU A 255 24.36 -5.22 7.56
CA GLU A 255 24.34 -3.83 7.09
C GLU A 255 22.98 -3.50 6.45
N THR A 256 22.48 -4.41 5.61
CA THR A 256 21.18 -4.29 4.95
C THR A 256 20.05 -4.22 5.96
N ARG A 257 20.07 -5.11 6.95
CA ARG A 257 19.07 -5.15 8.02
C ARG A 257 19.09 -3.89 8.87
N ALA A 258 20.28 -3.42 9.26
CA ALA A 258 20.43 -2.19 10.05
C ALA A 258 19.92 -0.97 9.28
N LEU A 259 20.22 -0.89 7.99
CA LEU A 259 19.72 0.18 7.12
C LEU A 259 18.20 0.15 6.99
N MET A 260 17.61 -1.01 6.68
CA MET A 260 16.16 -1.15 6.56
C MET A 260 15.46 -0.81 7.89
N ALA A 261 15.98 -1.29 9.02
CA ALA A 261 15.48 -0.96 10.34
C ALA A 261 15.57 0.55 10.62
N GLY A 262 16.67 1.21 10.24
CA GLY A 262 16.83 2.65 10.39
C GLY A 262 15.87 3.48 9.52
N LEU A 263 15.60 3.02 8.29
CA LEU A 263 14.61 3.62 7.40
C LEU A 263 13.18 3.48 7.97
N MET A 264 12.85 2.31 8.53
CA MET A 264 11.55 2.03 9.15
C MET A 264 11.32 2.84 10.42
N GLN A 265 12.35 3.00 11.26
CA GLN A 265 12.28 3.79 12.49
C GLN A 265 12.37 5.30 12.24
N GLY A 266 12.63 5.72 10.99
CA GLY A 266 12.81 7.11 10.60
C GLY A 266 14.06 7.77 11.19
N THR A 267 15.03 6.97 11.65
CA THR A 267 16.36 7.47 12.06
C THR A 267 17.20 7.82 10.84
N VAL A 268 17.01 7.07 9.75
CA VAL A 268 17.60 7.34 8.44
C VAL A 268 16.51 7.95 7.54
N ALA A 269 16.80 9.12 6.98
CA ALA A 269 15.88 9.74 6.02
C ALA A 269 15.93 9.00 4.68
N LEU A 270 14.76 8.74 4.08
CA LEU A 270 14.70 8.23 2.71
C LEU A 270 15.31 9.28 1.74
N PRO A 271 16.36 8.93 0.99
CA PRO A 271 17.08 9.87 0.14
C PRO A 271 16.21 10.43 -1.00
N ALA A 272 15.24 9.63 -1.47
CA ALA A 272 14.21 10.06 -2.39
C ALA A 272 12.86 10.12 -1.66
N SER A 273 12.44 11.34 -1.29
CA SER A 273 11.29 11.58 -0.40
C SER A 273 9.96 11.09 -1.00
N ARG A 274 9.50 9.90 -0.58
CA ARG A 274 8.09 9.45 -0.65
C ARG A 274 7.37 9.50 0.70
N SER A 275 8.06 9.74 1.82
CA SER A 275 7.42 9.75 3.15
C SER A 275 6.48 10.95 3.32
N PRO A 276 5.16 10.74 3.46
CA PRO A 276 4.26 11.83 3.82
C PRO A 276 4.55 12.24 5.28
N LYS A 277 5.09 13.44 5.47
CA LYS A 277 5.12 14.07 6.80
C LYS A 277 3.68 14.28 7.29
N PRO A 278 3.39 14.10 8.59
CA PRO A 278 2.05 14.31 9.13
C PRO A 278 1.59 15.73 8.84
N VAL A 279 0.30 15.86 8.51
CA VAL A 279 -0.35 17.15 8.27
C VAL A 279 -0.87 17.65 9.60
N HIS A 280 -0.58 18.91 9.93
CA HIS A 280 -0.99 19.52 11.19
C HIS A 280 -2.03 20.63 10.97
N PRO A 281 -3.27 20.29 10.55
CA PRO A 281 -4.32 21.28 10.32
C PRO A 281 -4.71 22.03 11.62
N GLU A 282 -4.47 21.44 12.79
CA GLU A 282 -4.73 22.02 14.10
C GLU A 282 -3.93 23.31 14.33
N SER A 283 -2.74 23.44 13.73
CA SER A 283 -1.92 24.65 13.85
C SER A 283 -2.63 25.88 13.28
N GLY A 284 -3.34 25.71 12.16
CA GLY A 284 -4.19 26.75 11.58
C GLY A 284 -5.44 27.03 12.40
N ALA A 285 -6.05 25.99 12.99
CA ALA A 285 -7.22 26.14 13.85
C ALA A 285 -6.90 26.97 15.11
N TRP A 286 -5.75 26.73 15.76
CA TRP A 286 -5.31 27.54 16.91
C TRP A 286 -5.09 29.00 16.55
N LEU A 287 -4.48 29.29 15.41
CA LEU A 287 -4.23 30.65 14.95
C LEU A 287 -5.54 31.37 14.60
N ALA A 288 -6.50 30.66 14.00
CA ALA A 288 -7.82 31.20 13.71
C ALA A 288 -8.63 31.47 14.99
N LEU A 289 -8.57 30.56 15.96
CA LEU A 289 -9.19 30.73 17.27
C LEU A 289 -8.63 31.95 18.01
N LEU A 290 -7.30 32.14 17.99
CA LEU A 290 -6.66 33.31 18.58
C LEU A 290 -7.11 34.62 17.90
N GLY A 291 -7.22 34.62 16.57
CA GLY A 291 -7.78 35.75 15.81
C GLY A 291 -9.23 36.07 16.19
N PHE A 292 -10.06 35.04 16.37
CA PHE A 292 -11.45 35.21 16.77
C PHE A 292 -11.59 35.78 18.19
N ALA A 293 -10.78 35.31 19.14
CA ALA A 293 -10.73 35.85 20.50
C ALA A 293 -10.32 37.34 20.48
N LEU A 294 -9.33 37.69 19.67
CA LEU A 294 -8.87 39.07 19.49
C LEU A 294 -9.96 39.98 18.91
N TRP A 295 -10.72 39.47 17.94
CA TRP A 295 -11.86 40.17 17.34
C TRP A 295 -12.96 40.44 18.37
N ILE A 296 -13.29 39.47 19.21
CA ILE A 296 -14.26 39.62 20.30
C ILE A 296 -13.82 40.69 21.31
N VAL A 297 -12.53 40.74 21.66
CA VAL A 297 -11.97 41.77 22.56
C VAL A 297 -12.11 43.17 21.93
N GLY A 298 -11.90 43.28 20.62
CA GLY A 298 -12.07 44.54 19.89
C GLY A 298 -13.53 44.97 19.62
N ALA A 299 -14.50 44.07 19.83
CA ALA A 299 -15.93 44.37 19.67
C ALA A 299 -16.43 45.32 20.77
N GLY A 300 -17.55 46.02 20.53
CA GLY A 300 -18.07 47.05 21.43
C GLY A 300 -18.89 46.56 22.63
N LYS A 301 -19.47 47.53 23.37
CA LYS A 301 -20.28 47.35 24.59
C LYS A 301 -21.56 46.49 24.51
N PRO A 302 -22.17 46.08 23.35
CA PRO A 302 -23.36 45.22 23.42
C PRO A 302 -23.07 43.73 23.70
N MET A 303 -21.81 43.30 23.78
CA MET A 303 -21.46 41.88 23.97
C MET A 303 -20.89 41.42 25.33
N PRO A 304 -20.79 42.20 26.44
CA PRO A 304 -20.08 41.76 27.64
C PRO A 304 -20.68 40.50 28.27
N ALA A 305 -22.00 40.32 28.24
CA ALA A 305 -22.67 39.11 28.71
C ALA A 305 -22.35 37.88 27.84
N TRP A 306 -22.14 38.07 26.55
CA TRP A 306 -21.80 37.01 25.60
C TRP A 306 -20.30 36.75 25.49
N ARG A 307 -19.44 37.72 25.85
CA ARG A 307 -17.97 37.56 25.82
C ARG A 307 -17.50 36.43 26.71
N LEU A 308 -18.01 36.36 27.95
CA LEU A 308 -17.68 35.27 28.86
C LEU A 308 -18.21 33.93 28.35
N ALA A 309 -19.42 33.89 27.77
CA ALA A 309 -19.99 32.68 27.19
C ALA A 309 -19.27 32.21 25.91
N LEU A 310 -18.79 33.13 25.06
CA LEU A 310 -18.05 32.85 23.83
C LEU A 310 -16.56 32.54 24.10
N LEU A 311 -15.99 33.03 25.21
CA LEU A 311 -14.63 32.71 25.66
C LEU A 311 -14.59 31.47 26.58
N LEU A 312 -15.71 31.06 27.19
CA LEU A 312 -15.79 29.81 27.97
C LEU A 312 -15.36 28.56 27.20
N PRO A 313 -15.76 28.33 25.92
CA PRO A 313 -15.27 27.20 25.15
C PRO A 313 -13.75 27.25 24.90
N PHE A 314 -13.11 28.43 24.94
CA PHE A 314 -11.65 28.52 24.85
C PHE A 314 -10.94 28.04 26.13
N LEU A 315 -11.54 28.30 27.30
CA LEU A 315 -11.04 27.78 28.59
C LEU A 315 -11.26 26.27 28.73
N PHE A 316 -12.33 25.73 28.14
CA PHE A 316 -12.63 24.29 28.16
C PHE A 316 -11.98 23.48 27.02
N MET A 317 -11.61 24.11 25.90
CA MET A 317 -10.87 23.45 24.79
C MET A 317 -9.38 23.21 25.10
N ALA A 318 -8.85 23.80 26.18
CA ALA A 318 -7.55 23.43 26.75
C ALA A 318 -7.60 22.10 27.53
N SER A 319 -8.80 21.57 27.81
CA SER A 319 -8.99 20.18 28.20
C SER A 319 -9.37 19.38 26.95
N PRO A 320 -8.81 18.17 26.74
CA PRO A 320 -9.28 17.31 25.67
C PRO A 320 -10.69 16.86 26.04
N VAL A 321 -11.71 17.62 25.63
CA VAL A 321 -13.12 17.27 25.79
C VAL A 321 -13.41 16.09 24.85
N ARG A 322 -13.07 14.91 25.37
CA ARG A 322 -13.76 13.62 25.48
C ARG A 322 -14.95 13.30 24.55
N ALA A 323 -14.93 13.78 23.32
CA ALA A 323 -15.63 13.19 22.20
C ALA A 323 -14.63 13.10 21.04
N GLN A 324 -13.69 12.15 21.14
CA GLN A 324 -12.82 11.85 20.00
C GLN A 324 -13.71 11.41 18.81
N PRO A 325 -13.50 11.97 17.61
CA PRO A 325 -14.24 11.58 16.42
C PRO A 325 -14.22 10.07 16.24
N ALA A 326 -15.32 9.47 15.75
CA ALA A 326 -15.41 8.03 15.54
C ALA A 326 -14.26 7.48 14.67
N ALA A 327 -13.79 8.28 13.69
CA ALA A 327 -12.62 7.97 12.87
C ALA A 327 -11.32 7.85 13.68
N VAL A 328 -11.10 8.70 14.70
CA VAL A 328 -9.92 8.63 15.57
C VAL A 328 -9.99 7.39 16.46
N LYS A 329 -11.18 7.06 16.97
CA LYS A 329 -11.40 5.81 17.73
C LYS A 329 -11.15 4.58 16.87
N ALA A 330 -11.68 4.55 15.65
CA ALA A 330 -11.46 3.47 14.68
C ALA A 330 -9.97 3.30 14.36
N TRP A 331 -9.25 4.40 14.12
CA TRP A 331 -7.80 4.35 13.90
C TRP A 331 -7.03 3.84 15.13
N LEU A 332 -7.36 4.31 16.33
CA LEU A 332 -6.76 3.82 17.58
C LEU A 332 -7.04 2.33 17.82
N ALA A 333 -8.25 1.88 17.48
CA ALA A 333 -8.67 0.49 17.61
C ALA A 333 -7.94 -0.41 16.60
N GLN A 334 -7.82 0.04 15.33
CA GLN A 334 -7.05 -0.66 14.31
C GLN A 334 -5.58 -0.78 14.70
N ARG A 335 -4.96 0.33 15.12
CA ARG A 335 -3.57 0.33 15.58
C ARG A 335 -3.35 -0.58 16.78
N ALA A 336 -4.33 -0.68 17.68
CA ALA A 336 -4.25 -1.61 18.81
C ALA A 336 -4.37 -3.08 18.36
N LEU A 337 -5.23 -3.38 17.38
CA LEU A 337 -5.30 -4.71 16.76
C LEU A 337 -4.00 -5.10 16.05
N ASP A 338 -3.38 -4.19 15.32
CA ASP A 338 -2.13 -4.43 14.59
C ASP A 338 -0.98 -4.72 15.56
N ASN A 339 -0.99 -4.10 16.74
CA ASN A 339 -0.05 -4.38 17.83
C ASN A 339 -0.45 -5.59 18.70
N ASN A 340 -1.48 -6.34 18.30
CA ASN A 340 -2.03 -7.49 19.03
C ASN A 340 -2.50 -7.18 20.48
N ASP A 341 -2.87 -5.92 20.77
CA ASP A 341 -3.37 -5.47 22.08
C ASP A 341 -4.91 -5.41 22.07
N LEU A 342 -5.54 -6.57 22.31
CA LEU A 342 -6.99 -6.72 22.27
C LEU A 342 -7.72 -5.88 23.34
N ALA A 343 -7.09 -5.65 24.50
CA ALA A 343 -7.67 -4.86 25.58
C ALA A 343 -7.81 -3.39 25.18
N LYS A 344 -6.76 -2.82 24.57
CA LYS A 344 -6.83 -1.46 24.01
C LYS A 344 -7.76 -1.40 22.80
N ALA A 345 -7.76 -2.41 21.92
CA ALA A 345 -8.66 -2.44 20.76
C ALA A 345 -10.13 -2.38 21.17
N ARG A 346 -10.54 -3.17 22.18
CA ARG A 346 -11.90 -3.12 22.75
C ARG A 346 -12.23 -1.76 23.33
N ARG A 347 -11.30 -1.14 24.07
CA ARG A 347 -11.49 0.17 24.69
C ARG A 347 -11.80 1.27 23.66
N TRP A 348 -11.19 1.17 22.48
CA TRP A 348 -11.33 2.14 21.40
C TRP A 348 -12.31 1.72 20.31
N ALA A 349 -13.01 0.59 20.48
CA ALA A 349 -13.91 0.07 19.45
C ALA A 349 -14.95 1.14 19.07
N PRO A 350 -15.10 1.43 17.77
CA PRO A 350 -16.08 2.41 17.33
C PRO A 350 -17.50 1.92 17.59
N THR A 351 -18.41 2.85 17.82
CA THR A 351 -19.83 2.61 18.18
C THR A 351 -20.80 3.26 17.20
N ASP A 352 -20.31 3.80 16.10
CA ASP A 352 -21.11 4.47 15.09
C ASP A 352 -21.62 3.49 14.02
N ASP A 353 -22.51 4.00 13.18
CA ASP A 353 -23.24 3.19 12.21
C ASP A 353 -22.50 3.00 10.88
N ALA A 354 -21.30 3.56 10.73
CA ALA A 354 -20.51 3.41 9.51
C ALA A 354 -20.18 1.92 9.25
N PRO A 355 -20.35 1.41 8.02
CA PRO A 355 -20.14 -0.01 7.71
C PRO A 355 -18.74 -0.51 8.07
N ASP A 356 -17.71 0.28 7.74
CA ASP A 356 -16.31 -0.09 7.99
C ASP A 356 -15.98 -0.14 9.48
N HIS A 357 -16.59 0.74 10.27
CA HIS A 357 -16.42 0.77 11.72
C HIS A 357 -17.14 -0.40 12.39
N ARG A 358 -18.32 -0.79 11.90
CA ARG A 358 -19.02 -2.00 12.35
C ARG A 358 -18.24 -3.27 12.01
N LEU A 359 -17.64 -3.35 10.83
CA LEU A 359 -16.73 -4.44 10.45
C LEU A 359 -15.53 -4.52 11.38
N LEU A 360 -14.86 -3.39 11.63
CA LEU A 360 -13.73 -3.32 12.54
C LEU A 360 -14.12 -3.78 13.95
N ALA A 361 -15.24 -3.26 14.46
CA ALA A 361 -15.71 -3.61 15.78
C ALA A 361 -16.15 -5.08 15.90
N ALA A 362 -16.72 -5.66 14.84
CA ALA A 362 -17.04 -7.09 14.78
C ALA A 362 -15.77 -7.96 14.72
N ALA A 363 -14.75 -7.53 13.98
CA ALA A 363 -13.45 -8.19 13.95
C ALA A 363 -12.77 -8.19 15.33
N ILE A 364 -12.84 -7.05 16.06
CA ILE A 364 -12.39 -6.96 17.45
C ILE A 364 -13.14 -7.96 18.32
N ALA A 365 -14.48 -8.05 18.19
CA ALA A 365 -15.32 -8.96 18.97
C ALA A 365 -15.04 -10.45 18.68
N LEU A 366 -14.79 -10.83 17.43
CA LEU A 366 -14.41 -12.20 17.06
C LEU A 366 -13.06 -12.61 17.63
N ARG A 367 -12.02 -11.77 17.44
CA ARG A 367 -10.70 -12.00 18.07
C ARG A 367 -10.74 -12.01 19.59
N SER A 368 -11.79 -11.42 20.14
CA SER A 368 -12.09 -11.32 21.57
C SER A 368 -12.89 -12.50 22.12
N ASN A 369 -13.19 -13.51 21.30
CA ASN A 369 -14.03 -14.66 21.65
C ASN A 369 -15.46 -14.25 22.08
N GLN A 370 -16.02 -13.22 21.44
CA GLN A 370 -17.39 -12.73 21.65
C GLN A 370 -18.18 -12.77 20.33
N PRO A 371 -18.51 -13.97 19.81
CA PRO A 371 -19.16 -14.10 18.51
C PRO A 371 -20.61 -13.56 18.49
N ALA A 372 -21.31 -13.58 19.62
CA ALA A 372 -22.65 -13.00 19.76
C ALA A 372 -22.64 -11.47 19.55
N ASP A 373 -21.68 -10.78 20.16
CA ASP A 373 -21.50 -9.33 20.00
C ASP A 373 -21.11 -8.96 18.57
N ALA A 374 -20.29 -9.80 17.92
CA ALA A 374 -19.94 -9.62 16.51
C ALA A 374 -21.18 -9.69 15.61
N LEU A 375 -22.04 -10.70 15.80
CA LEU A 375 -23.30 -10.82 15.06
C LEU A 375 -24.24 -9.65 15.29
N GLN A 376 -24.36 -9.16 16.53
CA GLN A 376 -25.20 -8.01 16.83
C GLN A 376 -24.73 -6.75 16.08
N ARG A 377 -23.41 -6.53 15.99
CA ARG A 377 -22.82 -5.39 15.25
C ARG A 377 -22.99 -5.54 13.74
N LEU A 378 -22.90 -6.77 13.22
CA LEU A 378 -23.03 -7.08 11.80
C LEU A 378 -24.48 -7.20 11.31
N ALA A 379 -25.45 -7.43 12.20
CA ALA A 379 -26.85 -7.69 11.83
C ALA A 379 -27.43 -6.62 10.88
N PRO A 380 -27.22 -5.31 11.08
CA PRO A 380 -27.74 -4.30 10.16
C PRO A 380 -27.10 -4.34 8.77
N LEU A 381 -25.89 -4.90 8.64
CA LEU A 381 -25.18 -5.03 7.36
C LEU A 381 -25.55 -6.32 6.64
N THR A 382 -25.86 -7.40 7.35
CA THR A 382 -26.16 -8.72 6.77
C THR A 382 -27.64 -8.91 6.43
N THR A 383 -28.54 -8.34 7.24
CA THR A 383 -30.00 -8.46 7.07
C THR A 383 -30.57 -7.61 5.94
N GLN A 384 -29.80 -6.66 5.41
CA GLN A 384 -30.20 -5.88 4.24
C GLN A 384 -30.41 -6.78 3.01
N GLY A 385 -31.40 -6.43 2.19
CA GLY A 385 -31.59 -7.01 0.85
C GLY A 385 -30.36 -6.77 -0.02
N VAL A 386 -30.24 -7.47 -1.15
CA VAL A 386 -29.05 -7.37 -2.04
C VAL A 386 -28.91 -5.93 -2.55
N PRO A 387 -27.95 -5.12 -2.05
CA PRO A 387 -27.78 -3.75 -2.51
C PRO A 387 -27.20 -3.78 -3.92
N ARG A 388 -27.78 -3.01 -4.85
CA ARG A 388 -27.22 -2.80 -6.19
C ARG A 388 -26.91 -1.30 -6.33
N PRO A 389 -25.65 -0.89 -6.54
CA PRO A 389 -24.44 -1.71 -6.69
C PRO A 389 -24.00 -2.39 -5.38
N LEU A 390 -23.30 -3.53 -5.49
CA LEU A 390 -22.77 -4.26 -4.33
C LEU A 390 -21.66 -3.45 -3.66
N PRO A 391 -21.79 -3.08 -2.38
CA PRO A 391 -20.78 -2.30 -1.70
C PRO A 391 -19.61 -3.18 -1.23
N ALA A 392 -18.40 -2.62 -1.20
CA ALA A 392 -17.17 -3.35 -0.88
C ALA A 392 -17.20 -4.04 0.51
N TRP A 393 -17.92 -3.48 1.49
CA TRP A 393 -18.06 -4.03 2.84
C TRP A 393 -18.95 -5.28 2.91
N ARG A 394 -19.73 -5.58 1.86
CA ARG A 394 -20.76 -6.63 1.89
C ARG A 394 -20.18 -8.03 2.01
N ALA A 395 -19.18 -8.35 1.19
CA ALA A 395 -18.53 -9.65 1.20
C ALA A 395 -17.81 -9.92 2.54
N PRO A 396 -16.98 -9.00 3.07
CA PRO A 396 -16.39 -9.13 4.41
C PRO A 396 -17.43 -9.30 5.53
N ALA A 397 -18.55 -8.57 5.48
CA ALA A 397 -19.60 -8.66 6.50
C ALA A 397 -20.24 -10.06 6.56
N LEU A 398 -20.59 -10.62 5.40
CA LEU A 398 -21.18 -11.96 5.31
C LEU A 398 -20.19 -13.05 5.75
N LEU A 399 -18.92 -12.92 5.35
CA LEU A 399 -17.87 -13.86 5.74
C LEU A 399 -17.63 -13.83 7.26
N MET A 400 -17.51 -12.64 7.86
CA MET A 400 -17.34 -12.50 9.32
C MET A 400 -18.57 -13.02 10.08
N ALA A 401 -19.78 -12.77 9.58
CA ALA A 401 -20.99 -13.29 10.19
C ALA A 401 -21.06 -14.82 10.11
N ALA A 402 -20.65 -15.43 8.99
CA ALA A 402 -20.58 -16.89 8.86
C ALA A 402 -19.58 -17.50 9.86
N ARG A 403 -18.41 -16.88 10.03
CA ARG A 403 -17.41 -17.29 11.04
C ARG A 403 -17.97 -17.17 12.46
N ALA A 404 -18.66 -16.08 12.78
CA ALA A 404 -19.31 -15.91 14.08
C ALA A 404 -20.38 -16.99 14.36
N GLN A 405 -21.18 -17.35 13.35
CA GLN A 405 -22.18 -18.42 13.47
C GLN A 405 -21.53 -19.81 13.66
N LYS A 406 -20.42 -20.06 12.96
CA LYS A 406 -19.61 -21.28 13.13
C LYS A 406 -19.07 -21.40 14.56
N GLU A 407 -18.55 -20.31 15.14
CA GLU A 407 -18.08 -20.29 16.54
C GLU A 407 -19.22 -20.51 17.55
N LEU A 408 -20.45 -20.10 17.22
CA LEU A 408 -21.65 -20.38 18.01
C LEU A 408 -22.25 -21.78 17.79
N GLY A 409 -21.64 -22.61 16.95
CA GLY A 409 -22.13 -23.96 16.63
C GLY A 409 -23.34 -24.01 15.69
N LYS A 410 -23.76 -22.87 15.11
CA LYS A 410 -24.89 -22.78 14.17
C LYS A 410 -24.43 -23.02 12.74
N MET A 411 -24.11 -24.28 12.44
CA MET A 411 -23.50 -24.67 11.16
C MET A 411 -24.41 -24.42 9.94
N ASP A 412 -25.73 -24.59 10.08
CA ASP A 412 -26.68 -24.38 8.98
C ASP A 412 -26.81 -22.90 8.60
N ASP A 413 -26.84 -22.01 9.59
CA ASP A 413 -26.84 -20.55 9.37
C ASP A 413 -25.53 -20.09 8.70
N ALA A 414 -24.40 -20.66 9.11
CA ALA A 414 -23.11 -20.37 8.51
C ALA A 414 -23.07 -20.80 7.03
N LYS A 415 -23.57 -22.00 6.70
CA LYS A 415 -23.69 -22.49 5.31
C LYS A 415 -24.59 -21.59 4.48
N ALA A 416 -25.72 -21.15 5.02
CA ALA A 416 -26.64 -20.27 4.31
C ALA A 416 -26.00 -18.92 3.97
N LEU A 417 -25.23 -18.34 4.90
CA LEU A 417 -24.49 -17.10 4.67
C LEU A 417 -23.37 -17.25 3.62
N LEU A 418 -22.61 -18.34 3.66
CA LEU A 418 -21.54 -18.61 2.69
C LEU A 418 -22.09 -18.89 1.28
N THR A 419 -23.17 -19.66 1.19
CA THR A 419 -23.85 -19.91 -0.09
C THR A 419 -24.40 -18.61 -0.67
N ARG A 420 -24.99 -17.74 0.17
CA ARG A 420 -25.44 -16.41 -0.25
C ARG A 420 -24.27 -15.55 -0.73
N LEU A 421 -23.13 -15.56 -0.03
CA LEU A 421 -21.94 -14.82 -0.43
C LEU A 421 -21.43 -15.26 -1.82
N LEU A 422 -21.37 -16.56 -2.10
CA LEU A 422 -20.96 -17.08 -3.40
C LEU A 422 -21.93 -16.74 -4.54
N LEU A 423 -23.23 -16.65 -4.23
CA LEU A 423 -24.25 -16.18 -5.18
C LEU A 423 -24.13 -14.66 -5.45
N GLU A 424 -23.84 -13.86 -4.43
CA GLU A 424 -23.68 -12.41 -4.55
C GLU A 424 -22.33 -12.03 -5.21
N SER A 425 -21.27 -12.80 -5.00
CA SER A 425 -19.91 -12.50 -5.51
C SER A 425 -19.16 -13.79 -5.87
N PRO A 426 -19.31 -14.30 -7.11
CA PRO A 426 -18.59 -15.50 -7.56
C PRO A 426 -17.08 -15.22 -7.61
N GLY A 427 -16.27 -16.12 -7.02
CA GLY A 427 -14.80 -16.01 -7.01
C GLY A 427 -14.15 -15.81 -5.63
N GLN A 428 -14.92 -15.76 -4.55
CA GLN A 428 -14.38 -15.69 -3.18
C GLN A 428 -13.86 -17.06 -2.72
N MET A 429 -12.55 -17.30 -2.85
CA MET A 429 -11.93 -18.59 -2.47
C MET A 429 -12.15 -18.94 -1.00
N ASP A 430 -12.00 -17.97 -0.09
CA ASP A 430 -12.22 -18.17 1.35
C ASP A 430 -13.61 -18.72 1.67
N ALA A 431 -14.63 -18.20 1.00
CA ALA A 431 -16.01 -18.63 1.21
C ALA A 431 -16.25 -20.06 0.69
N SER A 432 -15.59 -20.41 -0.43
CA SER A 432 -15.67 -21.77 -0.99
C SER A 432 -14.99 -22.81 -0.09
N TRP A 433 -13.82 -22.48 0.47
CA TRP A 433 -13.11 -23.34 1.43
C TRP A 433 -13.87 -23.47 2.75
N ASP A 434 -14.38 -22.37 3.30
CA ASP A 434 -15.17 -22.39 4.53
C ASP A 434 -16.45 -23.23 4.34
N LEU A 435 -17.08 -23.19 3.16
CA LEU A 435 -18.27 -23.99 2.84
C LEU A 435 -17.95 -25.48 2.66
N GLN A 436 -16.83 -25.80 2.00
CA GLN A 436 -16.33 -27.17 1.88
C GLN A 436 -16.03 -27.77 3.26
N ALA A 437 -15.34 -27.02 4.12
CA ALA A 437 -15.03 -27.47 5.48
C ALA A 437 -16.28 -27.73 6.34
N LEU A 438 -17.41 -27.08 6.05
CA LEU A 438 -18.68 -27.26 6.76
C LEU A 438 -19.56 -28.36 6.16
N THR A 439 -19.28 -28.81 4.94
CA THR A 439 -20.08 -29.81 4.24
C THR A 439 -19.44 -31.17 4.46
N PRO A 440 -20.08 -32.10 5.21
CA PRO A 440 -19.51 -33.44 5.40
C PRO A 440 -19.36 -34.13 4.05
N ASP A 441 -18.22 -34.79 3.83
CA ASP A 441 -17.96 -35.60 2.62
C ASP A 441 -19.14 -36.57 2.40
N PRO A 442 -19.74 -36.62 1.20
CA PRO A 442 -20.64 -37.71 0.88
C PRO A 442 -19.84 -39.00 0.97
N THR A 443 -20.34 -39.96 1.74
CA THR A 443 -19.75 -41.30 1.88
C THR A 443 -19.30 -41.82 0.51
N PRO A 444 -18.09 -42.41 0.39
CA PRO A 444 -17.65 -42.98 -0.88
C PRO A 444 -18.71 -43.99 -1.37
N PRO A 445 -19.01 -44.01 -2.67
CA PRO A 445 -20.03 -44.92 -3.20
C PRO A 445 -19.65 -46.36 -2.85
N PRO A 446 -20.65 -47.23 -2.56
CA PRO A 446 -20.39 -48.63 -2.24
C PRO A 446 -19.58 -49.28 -3.38
N PRO A 447 -18.68 -50.24 -3.07
CA PRO A 447 -17.86 -50.88 -4.08
C PRO A 447 -18.73 -51.46 -5.21
N PRO A 448 -18.29 -51.36 -6.47
CA PRO A 448 -19.09 -51.78 -7.62
C PRO A 448 -19.47 -53.25 -7.52
N ASP A 449 -20.75 -53.54 -7.75
CA ASP A 449 -21.32 -54.89 -7.76
C ASP A 449 -20.61 -55.73 -8.85
N PRO A 450 -19.94 -56.85 -8.50
CA PRO A 450 -19.14 -57.64 -9.45
C PRO A 450 -19.95 -58.24 -10.61
N LYS A 451 -21.29 -58.16 -10.58
CA LYS A 451 -22.17 -58.65 -11.65
C LYS A 451 -22.51 -57.63 -12.73
N ASN A 452 -22.22 -56.34 -12.54
CA ASN A 452 -22.47 -55.29 -13.54
C ASN A 452 -21.38 -54.19 -13.47
N PRO A 453 -20.27 -54.32 -14.22
CA PRO A 453 -19.28 -53.26 -14.29
C PRO A 453 -19.89 -52.03 -14.99
N PRO A 454 -19.63 -50.80 -14.51
CA PRO A 454 -20.05 -49.59 -15.22
C PRO A 454 -19.35 -49.50 -16.58
N PRO A 455 -20.02 -48.91 -17.60
CA PRO A 455 -19.40 -48.74 -18.91
C PRO A 455 -18.12 -47.91 -18.80
N PRO A 456 -17.08 -48.21 -19.61
CA PRO A 456 -15.83 -47.48 -19.55
C PRO A 456 -16.08 -45.99 -19.82
N PRO A 457 -15.37 -45.07 -19.14
CA PRO A 457 -15.46 -43.66 -19.44
C PRO A 457 -15.13 -43.43 -20.92
N PRO A 458 -15.81 -42.49 -21.60
CA PRO A 458 -15.50 -42.19 -22.99
C PRO A 458 -14.01 -41.86 -23.12
N MET A 459 -13.34 -42.51 -24.07
CA MET A 459 -11.93 -42.28 -24.34
C MET A 459 -11.68 -40.78 -24.48
N ARG A 460 -10.73 -40.23 -23.71
CA ARG A 460 -10.28 -38.85 -23.90
C ARG A 460 -9.87 -38.71 -25.37
N PRO A 461 -10.41 -37.72 -26.11
CA PRO A 461 -10.00 -37.51 -27.49
C PRO A 461 -8.48 -37.33 -27.53
N SER A 462 -7.83 -38.03 -28.46
CA SER A 462 -6.39 -37.91 -28.65
C SER A 462 -6.03 -36.46 -28.96
N MET A 463 -4.83 -36.03 -28.56
CA MET A 463 -4.34 -34.66 -28.77
C MET A 463 -4.44 -34.19 -30.23
N GLY A 464 -4.50 -35.12 -31.20
CA GLY A 464 -4.76 -34.81 -32.62
C GLY A 464 -6.20 -34.37 -32.89
N ALA A 465 -7.19 -35.04 -32.30
CA ALA A 465 -8.60 -34.71 -32.51
C ALA A 465 -8.98 -33.36 -31.87
N GLN A 466 -8.34 -32.99 -30.75
CA GLN A 466 -8.53 -31.67 -30.13
C GLN A 466 -7.93 -30.53 -30.98
N LYS A 467 -6.83 -30.79 -31.70
CA LYS A 467 -6.24 -29.83 -32.64
C LYS A 467 -7.13 -29.62 -33.87
N ASP A 468 -7.66 -30.70 -34.45
CA ASP A 468 -8.56 -30.60 -35.61
C ASP A 468 -9.89 -29.90 -35.27
N GLU A 469 -10.42 -30.08 -34.04
CA GLU A 469 -11.60 -29.34 -33.58
C GLU A 469 -11.31 -27.84 -33.33
N LEU A 470 -10.12 -27.50 -32.83
CA LEU A 470 -9.69 -26.11 -32.64
C LEU A 470 -9.46 -25.41 -33.99
N GLU A 471 -8.82 -26.08 -34.95
CA GLU A 471 -8.64 -25.57 -36.31
C GLU A 471 -9.99 -25.45 -37.05
N GLY A 472 -10.87 -26.44 -36.91
CA GLY A 472 -12.23 -26.38 -37.46
C GLY A 472 -13.09 -25.26 -36.87
N ARG A 473 -12.91 -24.91 -35.59
CA ARG A 473 -13.57 -23.75 -34.97
C ARG A 473 -12.96 -22.41 -35.38
N GLN A 474 -11.66 -22.33 -35.63
CA GLN A 474 -11.02 -21.12 -36.18
C GLN A 474 -11.49 -20.82 -37.61
N ILE A 475 -11.72 -21.85 -38.43
CA ILE A 475 -12.23 -21.69 -39.80
C ILE A 475 -13.68 -21.15 -39.82
N ARG A 476 -14.46 -21.39 -38.75
CA ARG A 476 -15.86 -20.93 -38.65
C ARG A 476 -16.04 -19.54 -38.03
N MET A 477 -14.97 -18.86 -37.59
CA MET A 477 -15.11 -17.48 -37.14
C MET A 477 -15.26 -16.54 -38.35
N PRO A 478 -16.27 -15.64 -38.37
CA PRO A 478 -16.35 -14.61 -39.39
C PRO A 478 -15.11 -13.71 -39.29
N LYS A 479 -14.41 -13.52 -40.42
CA LYS A 479 -13.28 -12.59 -40.52
C LYS A 479 -13.69 -11.21 -39.99
N SER A 480 -12.88 -10.64 -39.10
CA SER A 480 -13.05 -9.26 -38.63
C SER A 480 -13.17 -8.31 -39.83
N PRO A 481 -14.12 -7.35 -39.83
CA PRO A 481 -14.24 -6.39 -40.91
C PRO A 481 -12.96 -5.55 -41.01
N GLN A 482 -12.39 -5.52 -42.21
CA GLN A 482 -11.27 -4.64 -42.54
C GLN A 482 -11.70 -3.18 -42.39
N ASN A 483 -10.99 -2.42 -41.56
CA ASN A 483 -11.12 -0.96 -41.52
C ASN A 483 -10.75 -0.37 -42.90
N PRO A 484 -11.61 0.45 -43.52
CA PRO A 484 -11.24 1.15 -44.74
C PRO A 484 -10.18 2.21 -44.44
N LYS A 485 -9.02 2.04 -45.08
CA LYS A 485 -8.02 3.09 -45.21
C LYS A 485 -8.63 4.31 -45.93
N GLY A 486 -8.41 5.48 -45.37
CA GLY A 486 -8.33 6.73 -46.12
C GLY A 486 -9.39 7.76 -45.79
N VAL A 487 -9.06 8.66 -44.85
CA VAL A 487 -9.47 10.06 -44.97
C VAL A 487 -8.24 10.91 -44.66
N LYS A 488 -7.88 11.74 -45.65
CA LYS A 488 -6.81 12.73 -45.64
C LYS A 488 -7.16 13.92 -44.75
N ASP A 489 -6.11 14.58 -44.29
CA ASP A 489 -6.04 15.94 -43.73
C ASP A 489 -7.20 16.87 -44.13
N ILE A 490 -7.89 17.44 -43.13
CA ILE A 490 -8.16 18.89 -42.93
C ILE A 490 -8.21 19.16 -41.42
#